data_AF-A0A7W9AWG0-F1
#
_entry.id   AF-A0A7W9AWG0-F1
#
_cell.length_a   1.000
_cell.length_b   1.000
_cell.length_c   1.000
_cell.angle_alpha   90.00
_cell.angle_beta   90.00
_cell.angle_gamma   90.00
#
_symmetry.space_group_name_H-M   'P 1'
#
loop_
_entity.id
_entity.type
_entity.pdbx_description
1 polymer ?
#
loop_
_entity_poly.entity_id
_entity_poly.type
_entity_poly.pdbx_seq_one_letter_code
_entity_poly.pdbx_strand_id
1 'polypeptide(L)'
;MNIAVHPSELCAAIHLEPYSPAPDITATIAEIVTLHRLRQNAIKAQTKLSLQGQAVIRLLVPADDMPKEKAKARYAAIYKAAAADPLHDLHDYVAPYPHAGRPLDEQRAIYERQLVKAAKRLPVYPWVKSVRGFGDISFATIVGECGDIGAYKSVSAVWKRLGLAVIDGNRQGNPGKSASADDWIAHGYNRQRRSVSWNMRANIIGAQGMWRPIFGENVRANHDLTLYQQVFAERARMYAGRLDVPVAESAKGKESYSEHVVRRAARYAEKLLIKHLYLEWRRTANR
;
A
#
# COMPACT_ATOMS: atom_id res chain seq x y z
N MET A 1 20.33 22.57 -6.38
CA MET A 1 19.16 23.48 -6.40
C MET A 1 17.90 22.68 -6.13
N ASN A 2 17.33 22.79 -4.93
CA ASN A 2 16.05 22.18 -4.58
C ASN A 2 14.92 23.08 -5.09
N ILE A 3 14.31 22.73 -6.21
CA ILE A 3 13.02 23.33 -6.59
C ILE A 3 11.95 22.54 -5.82
N ALA A 4 11.81 22.87 -4.53
CA ALA A 4 10.68 22.40 -3.74
C ALA A 4 9.44 23.16 -4.22
N VAL A 5 8.68 22.54 -5.12
CA VAL A 5 7.41 23.09 -5.60
C VAL A 5 6.45 23.20 -4.41
N HIS A 6 5.96 24.41 -4.15
CA HIS A 6 5.07 24.69 -3.02
C HIS A 6 3.73 23.93 -3.19
N PRO A 7 3.15 23.34 -2.13
CA PRO A 7 1.92 22.54 -2.23
C PRO A 7 0.71 23.25 -2.87
N SER A 8 0.68 24.59 -2.86
CA SER A 8 -0.36 25.39 -3.52
C SER A 8 -0.29 25.34 -5.04
N GLU A 9 0.90 25.15 -5.64
CA GLU A 9 1.07 25.03 -7.09
C GLU A 9 0.55 23.69 -7.64
N LEU A 10 0.41 22.66 -6.78
CA LEU A 10 -0.16 21.35 -7.13
C LEU A 10 -1.71 21.34 -7.21
N CYS A 11 -2.36 22.46 -6.88
CA CYS A 11 -3.82 22.60 -6.84
C CYS A 11 -4.41 23.51 -7.92
N ALA A 12 -3.61 24.25 -8.69
CA ALA A 12 -4.09 24.96 -9.87
C ALA A 12 -4.64 23.98 -10.93
N ALA A 13 -5.53 24.44 -11.81
CA ALA A 13 -5.96 23.69 -12.98
C ALA A 13 -4.77 23.55 -13.94
N ILE A 14 -3.91 22.55 -13.72
CA ILE A 14 -2.74 22.28 -14.55
C ILE A 14 -3.26 21.72 -15.87
N HIS A 15 -3.12 22.49 -16.96
CA HIS A 15 -3.23 21.95 -18.30
C HIS A 15 -2.08 20.95 -18.49
N LEU A 16 -2.42 19.67 -18.68
CA LEU A 16 -1.43 18.64 -18.90
C LEU A 16 -1.25 18.46 -20.40
N GLU A 17 -0.07 18.84 -20.89
CA GLU A 17 0.36 18.58 -22.26
C GLU A 17 0.12 17.10 -22.67
N PRO A 18 -0.10 16.82 -23.96
CA PRO A 18 -0.16 15.45 -24.46
C PRO A 18 0.99 14.62 -23.91
N TYR A 19 0.67 13.43 -23.41
CA TYR A 19 1.66 12.54 -22.82
C TYR A 19 2.26 11.66 -23.92
N SER A 20 3.56 11.77 -24.13
CA SER A 20 4.30 10.96 -25.10
C SER A 20 5.62 10.50 -24.49
N PRO A 21 5.68 9.32 -23.87
CA PRO A 21 6.90 8.84 -23.22
C PRO A 21 7.97 8.46 -24.24
N ALA A 22 9.22 8.75 -23.89
CA ALA A 22 10.36 8.26 -24.66
C ALA A 22 10.42 6.70 -24.67
N PRO A 23 11.00 6.08 -25.72
CA PRO A 23 11.06 4.62 -25.84
C PRO A 23 11.78 3.92 -24.66
N ASP A 24 12.81 4.54 -24.09
CA ASP A 24 13.57 4.04 -22.94
C ASP A 24 12.74 4.06 -21.64
N ILE A 25 11.89 5.07 -21.45
CA ILE A 25 10.91 5.13 -20.36
C ILE A 25 9.93 3.96 -20.50
N THR A 26 9.40 3.76 -21.71
CA THR A 26 8.47 2.66 -22.00
C THR A 26 9.11 1.29 -21.72
N ALA A 27 10.35 1.08 -22.16
CA ALA A 27 11.11 -0.14 -21.89
C ALA A 27 11.35 -0.36 -20.38
N THR A 28 11.73 0.71 -19.65
CA THR A 28 11.92 0.66 -18.19
C THR A 28 10.63 0.28 -17.46
N ILE A 29 9.49 0.81 -17.88
CA ILE A 29 8.18 0.46 -17.31
C ILE A 29 7.85 -1.02 -17.58
N ALA A 30 8.09 -1.51 -18.81
CA ALA A 30 7.85 -2.91 -19.16
C ALA A 30 8.71 -3.87 -18.32
N GLU A 31 9.98 -3.52 -18.06
CA GLU A 31 10.85 -4.26 -17.15
C GLU A 31 10.28 -4.29 -15.73
N ILE A 32 9.86 -3.14 -15.18
CA ILE A 32 9.27 -3.05 -13.84
C ILE A 32 8.00 -3.90 -13.73
N VAL A 33 7.12 -3.85 -14.72
CA VAL A 33 5.89 -4.67 -14.75
C VAL A 33 6.23 -6.16 -14.74
N THR A 34 7.24 -6.57 -15.52
CA THR A 34 7.68 -7.97 -15.60
C THR A 34 8.25 -8.44 -14.26
N LEU A 35 9.20 -7.69 -13.69
CA LEU A 35 9.81 -8.01 -12.40
C LEU A 35 8.79 -8.03 -11.26
N HIS A 36 7.81 -7.13 -11.28
CA HIS A 36 6.74 -7.10 -10.28
C HIS A 36 5.86 -8.35 -10.38
N ARG A 37 5.51 -8.81 -11.58
CA ARG A 37 4.76 -10.06 -11.77
C ARG A 37 5.55 -11.27 -11.25
N LEU A 38 6.84 -11.35 -11.56
CA LEU A 38 7.72 -12.41 -11.05
C LEU A 38 7.80 -12.39 -9.52
N ARG A 39 7.97 -11.21 -8.92
CA ARG A 39 7.91 -11.00 -7.47
C ARG A 39 6.59 -11.48 -6.86
N GLN A 40 5.45 -11.16 -7.48
CA GLN A 40 4.14 -11.59 -7.01
C GLN A 40 3.96 -13.11 -7.11
N ASN A 41 4.51 -13.74 -8.14
CA ASN A 41 4.48 -15.20 -8.28
C ASN A 41 5.28 -15.88 -7.14
N ALA A 42 6.49 -15.38 -6.84
CA ALA A 42 7.28 -15.89 -5.72
C ALA A 42 6.55 -15.74 -4.37
N ILE A 43 5.94 -14.58 -4.11
CA ILE A 43 5.14 -14.35 -2.88
C ILE A 43 3.96 -15.33 -2.79
N LYS A 44 3.25 -15.57 -3.89
CA LYS A 44 2.11 -16.50 -3.92
C LYS A 44 2.57 -17.94 -3.68
N ALA A 45 3.66 -18.36 -4.29
CA ALA A 45 4.24 -19.68 -4.07
C ALA A 45 4.66 -19.86 -2.60
N GLN A 46 5.37 -18.89 -2.03
CA GLN A 46 5.78 -18.89 -0.62
C GLN A 46 4.57 -18.97 0.33
N THR A 47 3.52 -18.20 0.04
CA THR A 47 2.28 -18.22 0.82
C THR A 47 1.61 -19.60 0.76
N LYS A 48 1.60 -20.27 -0.40
CA LYS A 48 1.05 -21.62 -0.53
C LYS A 48 1.81 -22.64 0.31
N LEU A 49 3.15 -22.61 0.27
CA LEU A 49 3.98 -23.49 1.11
C LEU A 49 3.70 -23.29 2.60
N SER A 50 3.63 -22.03 3.05
CA SER A 50 3.30 -21.74 4.45
C SER A 50 1.89 -22.22 4.84
N LEU A 51 0.90 -22.06 3.96
CA LEU A 51 -0.46 -22.54 4.21
C LEU A 51 -0.54 -24.08 4.24
N GLN A 52 0.26 -24.77 3.44
CA GLN A 52 0.38 -26.22 3.47
C GLN A 52 1.02 -26.70 4.78
N GLY A 53 2.12 -26.07 5.23
CA GLY A 53 2.72 -26.38 6.54
C GLY A 53 1.75 -26.16 7.70
N GLN A 54 0.95 -25.08 7.66
CA GLN A 54 -0.13 -24.89 8.65
C GLN A 54 -1.25 -25.94 8.55
N ALA A 55 -1.51 -26.51 7.37
CA ALA A 55 -2.49 -27.58 7.22
C ALA A 55 -2.00 -28.90 7.83
N VAL A 56 -0.70 -29.20 7.74
CA VAL A 56 -0.10 -30.34 8.45
C VAL A 56 -0.27 -30.19 9.96
N ILE A 57 -0.04 -29.00 10.52
CA ILE A 57 -0.31 -28.75 11.93
C ILE A 57 -1.78 -29.01 12.31
N ARG A 58 -2.75 -28.64 11.45
CA ARG A 58 -4.18 -28.91 11.71
C ARG A 58 -4.53 -30.40 11.71
N LEU A 59 -3.75 -31.22 11.00
CA LEU A 59 -3.92 -32.66 10.97
C LEU A 59 -3.36 -33.33 12.24
N LEU A 60 -2.21 -32.84 12.73
CA LEU A 60 -1.47 -33.46 13.83
C LEU A 60 -1.89 -32.94 15.21
N VAL A 61 -2.39 -31.71 15.29
CA VAL A 61 -2.82 -31.11 16.55
C VAL A 61 -4.34 -31.28 16.69
N PRO A 62 -4.83 -31.90 17.78
CA PRO A 62 -6.25 -32.07 18.01
C PRO A 62 -7.04 -30.77 17.88
N ALA A 63 -8.21 -30.87 17.27
CA ALA A 63 -9.17 -29.78 17.22
C ALA A 63 -9.64 -29.44 18.63
N ASP A 64 -9.75 -28.15 18.91
CA ASP A 64 -10.33 -27.60 20.13
C ASP A 64 -11.64 -26.89 19.82
N ASP A 65 -12.50 -26.72 20.83
CA ASP A 65 -13.78 -26.01 20.73
C ASP A 65 -13.62 -24.47 20.59
N MET A 66 -12.48 -24.02 20.09
CA MET A 66 -12.20 -22.61 19.93
C MET A 66 -12.92 -22.01 18.71
N PRO A 67 -13.29 -20.72 18.77
CA PRO A 67 -13.74 -19.98 17.59
C PRO A 67 -12.71 -20.06 16.44
N LYS A 68 -13.20 -20.25 15.22
CA LYS A 68 -12.39 -20.48 14.00
C LYS A 68 -11.20 -19.52 13.82
N GLU A 69 -11.38 -18.25 14.12
CA GLU A 69 -10.31 -17.24 14.01
C GLU A 69 -9.19 -17.44 15.03
N LYS A 70 -9.54 -17.82 16.27
CA LYS A 70 -8.56 -18.14 17.32
C LYS A 70 -7.82 -19.43 16.99
N ALA A 71 -8.53 -20.44 16.48
CA ALA A 71 -7.93 -21.69 16.01
C ALA A 71 -6.92 -21.43 14.89
N LYS A 72 -7.26 -20.61 13.89
CA LYS A 72 -6.35 -20.24 12.80
C LYS A 72 -5.06 -19.57 13.29
N ALA A 73 -5.19 -18.60 14.21
CA ALA A 73 -4.03 -17.91 14.79
C ALA A 73 -3.14 -18.87 15.60
N ARG A 74 -3.74 -19.78 16.37
CA ARG A 74 -3.04 -20.83 17.11
C ARG A 74 -2.23 -21.72 16.19
N TYR A 75 -2.84 -22.30 15.14
CA TYR A 75 -2.13 -23.18 14.22
C TYR A 75 -0.98 -22.48 13.49
N ALA A 76 -1.14 -21.19 13.14
CA ALA A 76 -0.06 -20.40 12.58
C ALA A 76 1.10 -20.18 13.58
N ALA A 77 0.79 -19.97 14.86
CA ALA A 77 1.80 -19.84 15.91
C ALA A 77 2.55 -21.16 16.16
N ILE A 78 1.84 -22.29 16.22
CA ILE A 78 2.45 -23.62 16.37
C ILE A 78 3.34 -23.94 15.17
N TYR A 79 2.86 -23.71 13.94
CA TYR A 79 3.67 -23.89 12.73
C TYR A 79 4.96 -23.07 12.80
N LYS A 80 4.88 -21.80 13.23
CA LYS A 80 6.05 -20.93 13.34
C LYS A 80 7.04 -21.43 14.40
N ALA A 81 6.56 -21.91 15.54
CA ALA A 81 7.40 -22.46 16.61
C ALA A 81 8.09 -23.75 16.14
N ALA A 82 7.31 -24.70 15.61
CA ALA A 82 7.83 -25.97 15.10
C ALA A 82 8.81 -25.79 13.92
N ALA A 83 8.56 -24.83 13.03
CA ALA A 83 9.47 -24.55 11.92
C ALA A 83 10.79 -23.90 12.36
N ALA A 84 10.82 -23.23 13.52
CA ALA A 84 11.99 -22.49 14.01
C ALA A 84 12.88 -23.30 14.95
N ASP A 85 12.32 -24.27 15.66
CA ASP A 85 13.00 -25.08 16.67
C ASP A 85 13.19 -26.53 16.19
N PRO A 86 14.42 -26.96 15.87
CA PRO A 86 14.72 -28.35 15.49
C PRO A 86 14.37 -29.39 16.56
N LEU A 87 14.22 -28.99 17.83
CA LEU A 87 13.88 -29.88 18.93
C LEU A 87 12.36 -29.97 19.18
N HIS A 88 11.54 -29.19 18.47
CA HIS A 88 10.10 -29.27 18.63
C HIS A 88 9.56 -30.59 18.08
N ASP A 89 8.66 -31.26 18.81
CA ASP A 89 8.05 -32.55 18.43
C ASP A 89 7.38 -32.59 17.03
N LEU A 90 7.07 -31.42 16.47
CA LEU A 90 6.41 -31.28 15.17
C LEU A 90 7.37 -30.81 14.07
N HIS A 91 8.66 -30.61 14.38
CA HIS A 91 9.65 -30.03 13.48
C HIS A 91 9.75 -30.82 12.17
N ASP A 92 9.99 -32.13 12.26
CA ASP A 92 10.21 -32.99 11.09
C ASP A 92 9.03 -32.97 10.10
N TYR A 93 7.81 -32.80 10.60
CA TYR A 93 6.61 -32.71 9.77
C TYR A 93 6.48 -31.38 9.02
N VAL A 94 7.03 -30.30 9.58
CA VAL A 94 6.87 -28.95 9.01
C VAL A 94 8.13 -28.38 8.40
N ALA A 95 9.32 -28.88 8.73
CA ALA A 95 10.61 -28.40 8.24
C ALA A 95 10.73 -28.40 6.69
N PRO A 96 10.17 -29.36 5.94
CA PRO A 96 10.27 -29.34 4.48
C PRO A 96 9.67 -28.09 3.82
N TYR A 97 8.62 -27.49 4.40
CA TYR A 97 7.94 -26.32 3.83
C TYR A 97 8.78 -25.02 3.84
N PRO A 98 9.35 -24.57 4.98
CA PRO A 98 10.27 -23.44 4.98
C PRO A 98 11.56 -23.76 4.21
N HIS A 99 12.06 -25.00 4.20
CA HIS A 99 13.21 -25.37 3.37
C HIS A 99 12.93 -25.18 1.87
N ALA A 100 11.79 -25.66 1.39
CA ALA A 100 11.35 -25.44 0.01
C ALA A 100 11.06 -23.96 -0.30
N GLY A 101 10.75 -23.17 0.73
CA GLY A 101 10.49 -21.73 0.59
C GLY A 101 11.73 -20.85 0.47
N ARG A 102 12.90 -21.29 0.97
CA ARG A 102 14.14 -20.49 0.97
C ARG A 102 14.53 -19.98 -0.42
N PRO A 103 14.57 -20.81 -1.49
CA PRO A 103 14.91 -20.33 -2.82
C PRO A 103 13.92 -19.29 -3.36
N LEU A 104 12.65 -19.36 -2.97
CA LEU A 104 11.63 -18.38 -3.38
C LEU A 104 11.86 -17.02 -2.72
N ASP A 105 12.22 -17.01 -1.43
CA ASP A 105 12.55 -15.78 -0.70
C ASP A 105 13.84 -15.14 -1.22
N GLU A 106 14.86 -15.94 -1.52
CA GLU A 106 16.11 -15.49 -2.15
C GLU A 106 15.85 -14.88 -3.53
N GLN A 107 15.08 -15.57 -4.37
CA GLN A 107 14.74 -15.10 -5.71
C GLN A 107 13.86 -13.84 -5.65
N ARG A 108 12.93 -13.77 -4.69
CA ARG A 108 12.14 -12.56 -4.43
C ARG A 108 13.03 -11.38 -4.07
N ALA A 109 14.03 -11.56 -3.21
CA ALA A 109 14.96 -10.50 -2.83
C ALA A 109 15.76 -9.98 -4.05
N ILE A 110 16.13 -10.88 -4.98
CA ILE A 110 16.74 -10.49 -6.26
C ILE A 110 15.78 -9.61 -7.08
N TYR A 111 14.53 -10.04 -7.25
CA TYR A 111 13.53 -9.25 -7.98
C TYR A 111 13.26 -7.89 -7.32
N GLU A 112 13.23 -7.81 -5.98
CA GLU A 112 13.06 -6.55 -5.26
C GLU A 112 14.23 -5.58 -5.50
N ARG A 113 15.47 -6.07 -5.50
CA ARG A 113 16.64 -5.25 -5.85
C ARG A 113 16.58 -4.74 -7.30
N GLN A 114 16.22 -5.61 -8.24
CA GLN A 114 16.08 -5.25 -9.66
C GLN A 114 14.94 -4.24 -9.88
N LEU A 115 13.79 -4.43 -9.22
CA LEU A 115 12.68 -3.48 -9.24
C LEU A 115 13.10 -2.08 -8.81
N VAL A 116 13.82 -1.99 -7.68
CA VAL A 116 14.31 -0.72 -7.16
C VAL A 116 15.29 -0.08 -8.14
N LYS A 117 16.23 -0.86 -8.71
CA LYS A 117 17.18 -0.36 -9.71
C LYS A 117 16.46 0.16 -10.96
N ALA A 118 15.47 -0.57 -11.47
CA ALA A 118 14.71 -0.16 -12.64
C ALA A 118 13.89 1.10 -12.37
N ALA A 119 13.19 1.16 -11.23
CA ALA A 119 12.37 2.31 -10.85
C ALA A 119 13.19 3.61 -10.70
N LYS A 120 14.44 3.51 -10.24
CA LYS A 120 15.38 4.64 -10.12
C LYS A 120 15.72 5.31 -11.45
N ARG A 121 15.56 4.63 -12.58
CA ARG A 121 15.81 5.17 -13.92
C ARG A 121 14.64 6.01 -14.44
N LEU A 122 13.47 5.95 -13.83
CA LEU A 122 12.31 6.72 -14.28
C LEU A 122 12.54 8.22 -14.00
N PRO A 123 12.19 9.12 -14.94
CA PRO A 123 12.39 10.57 -14.77
C PRO A 123 11.73 11.18 -13.53
N VAL A 124 10.63 10.60 -13.06
CA VAL A 124 9.90 11.04 -11.87
C VAL A 124 10.62 10.71 -10.55
N TYR A 125 11.63 9.83 -10.58
CA TYR A 125 12.26 9.30 -9.37
C TYR A 125 12.88 10.35 -8.44
N PRO A 126 13.52 11.45 -8.91
CA PRO A 126 14.00 12.51 -8.03
C PRO A 126 12.89 13.11 -7.15
N TRP A 127 11.67 13.27 -7.69
CA TRP A 127 10.50 13.69 -6.91
C TRP A 127 10.08 12.60 -5.91
N VAL A 128 10.04 11.33 -6.33
CA VAL A 128 9.72 10.21 -5.42
C VAL A 128 10.66 10.20 -4.22
N LYS A 129 11.97 10.36 -4.46
CA LYS A 129 13.00 10.39 -3.42
C LYS A 129 12.84 11.58 -2.45
N SER A 130 12.29 12.70 -2.90
CA SER A 130 12.06 13.87 -2.03
C SER A 130 10.84 13.70 -1.12
N VAL A 131 9.92 12.77 -1.44
CA VAL A 131 8.75 12.49 -0.62
C VAL A 131 9.11 11.57 0.55
N ARG A 132 9.26 12.16 1.74
CA ARG A 132 9.51 11.43 2.99
C ARG A 132 8.43 10.36 3.23
N GLY A 133 8.86 9.12 3.42
CA GLY A 133 7.99 7.96 3.62
C GLY A 133 7.56 7.25 2.33
N PHE A 134 7.86 7.78 1.14
CA PHE A 134 7.56 7.09 -0.13
C PHE A 134 8.77 6.27 -0.62
N GLY A 135 8.96 5.08 -0.03
CA GLY A 135 10.13 4.25 -0.31
C GLY A 135 10.16 3.61 -1.70
N ASP A 136 11.38 3.33 -2.19
CA ASP A 136 11.67 2.85 -3.55
C ASP A 136 10.83 1.64 -3.96
N ILE A 137 10.70 0.63 -3.08
CA ILE A 137 9.92 -0.58 -3.40
C ILE A 137 8.42 -0.30 -3.47
N SER A 138 7.91 0.64 -2.67
CA SER A 138 6.49 1.05 -2.73
C SER A 138 6.22 1.75 -4.06
N PHE A 139 7.13 2.62 -4.49
CA PHE A 139 7.06 3.24 -5.82
C PHE A 139 7.13 2.20 -6.95
N ALA A 140 8.15 1.33 -6.94
CA ALA A 140 8.32 0.31 -7.97
C ALA A 140 7.12 -0.63 -8.10
N THR A 141 6.50 -1.02 -6.98
CA THR A 141 5.31 -1.89 -6.98
C THR A 141 4.04 -1.17 -7.47
N ILE A 142 3.90 0.15 -7.23
CA ILE A 142 2.82 0.95 -7.83
C ILE A 142 2.96 0.97 -9.35
N VAL A 143 4.18 1.24 -9.85
CA VAL A 143 4.46 1.18 -11.29
C VAL A 143 4.21 -0.23 -11.83
N GLY A 144 4.62 -1.28 -11.11
CA GLY A 144 4.38 -2.66 -11.52
C GLY A 144 2.89 -3.04 -11.64
N GLU A 145 2.00 -2.47 -10.83
CA GLU A 145 0.55 -2.70 -10.93
C GLU A 145 -0.14 -1.80 -11.97
N CYS A 146 0.33 -0.56 -12.11
CA CYS A 146 -0.27 0.46 -12.97
C CYS A 146 0.25 0.42 -14.41
N GLY A 147 1.49 -0.04 -14.61
CA GLY A 147 2.24 0.20 -15.85
C GLY A 147 2.60 1.68 -15.96
N ASP A 148 2.42 2.24 -17.15
CA ASP A 148 2.64 3.66 -17.39
C ASP A 148 1.52 4.50 -16.75
N ILE A 149 1.88 5.26 -15.72
CA ILE A 149 0.95 6.12 -14.98
C ILE A 149 0.52 7.33 -15.81
N GLY A 150 1.41 7.88 -16.66
CA GLY A 150 1.12 9.04 -17.50
C GLY A 150 0.12 8.74 -18.61
N ALA A 151 0.07 7.50 -19.08
CA ALA A 151 -0.87 7.03 -20.11
C ALA A 151 -2.33 6.97 -19.63
N TYR A 152 -2.60 7.08 -18.33
CA TYR A 152 -3.98 7.13 -17.82
C TYR A 152 -4.64 8.45 -18.18
N LYS A 153 -5.89 8.39 -18.68
CA LYS A 153 -6.71 9.57 -19.04
C LYS A 153 -6.89 10.59 -17.91
N SER A 154 -6.80 10.15 -16.66
CA SER A 154 -6.88 11.02 -15.48
C SER A 154 -6.36 10.30 -14.24
N VAL A 155 -6.04 11.08 -13.20
CA VAL A 155 -5.75 10.55 -11.86
C VAL A 155 -6.87 9.64 -11.33
N SER A 156 -8.14 9.92 -11.65
CA SER A 156 -9.28 9.10 -11.24
C SER A 156 -9.21 7.68 -11.82
N ALA A 157 -8.66 7.52 -13.03
CA ALA A 157 -8.44 6.21 -13.63
C ALA A 157 -7.33 5.43 -12.91
N VAL A 158 -6.25 6.12 -12.48
CA VAL A 158 -5.20 5.54 -11.61
C VAL A 158 -5.77 5.11 -10.27
N TRP A 159 -6.62 5.95 -9.65
CA TRP A 159 -7.32 5.59 -8.41
C TRP A 159 -8.20 4.36 -8.58
N LYS A 160 -8.96 4.24 -9.69
CA LYS A 160 -9.76 3.03 -9.98
C LYS A 160 -8.87 1.79 -10.13
N ARG A 161 -7.73 1.90 -10.81
CA ARG A 161 -6.75 0.80 -10.93
C ARG A 161 -6.27 0.29 -9.57
N LEU A 162 -6.00 1.21 -8.64
CA LEU A 162 -5.46 0.92 -7.31
C LEU A 162 -6.54 0.64 -6.23
N GLY A 163 -7.81 0.50 -6.58
CA GLY A 163 -8.87 0.21 -5.61
C GLY A 163 -9.32 1.42 -4.77
N LEU A 164 -9.01 2.64 -5.21
CA LEU A 164 -9.22 3.90 -4.49
C LEU A 164 -10.41 4.71 -4.98
N ALA A 165 -11.07 4.29 -6.06
CA ALA A 165 -12.24 4.99 -6.59
C ALA A 165 -13.42 5.01 -5.62
N VAL A 166 -14.31 5.97 -5.85
CA VAL A 166 -15.67 6.00 -5.31
C VAL A 166 -16.57 5.84 -6.53
N ILE A 167 -17.46 4.87 -6.50
CA ILE A 167 -18.38 4.49 -7.59
C ILE A 167 -19.76 4.51 -6.97
N ASP A 168 -20.65 5.34 -7.50
CA ASP A 168 -22.03 5.50 -7.02
C ASP A 168 -22.13 5.75 -5.51
N GLY A 169 -21.32 6.70 -5.02
CA GLY A 169 -21.24 7.07 -3.61
C GLY A 169 -20.53 6.04 -2.71
N ASN A 170 -20.22 4.86 -3.22
CA ASN A 170 -19.61 3.77 -2.47
C ASN A 170 -18.11 3.63 -2.75
N ARG A 171 -17.36 3.22 -1.73
CA ARG A 171 -15.93 2.92 -1.93
C ARG A 171 -15.78 1.67 -2.81
N GLN A 172 -14.85 1.70 -3.75
CA GLN A 172 -14.52 0.53 -4.57
C GLN A 172 -14.18 -0.69 -3.68
N GLY A 173 -14.75 -1.85 -4.03
CA GLY A 173 -14.70 -3.07 -3.22
C GLY A 173 -15.77 -3.18 -2.12
N ASN A 174 -16.73 -2.24 -2.07
CA ASN A 174 -17.89 -2.31 -1.19
C ASN A 174 -19.12 -1.63 -1.84
N PRO A 175 -19.75 -2.25 -2.86
CA PRO A 175 -20.85 -1.65 -3.63
C PRO A 175 -22.14 -1.40 -2.85
N GLY A 176 -22.29 -1.96 -1.64
CA GLY A 176 -23.47 -1.75 -0.79
C GLY A 176 -24.15 -3.06 -0.43
N LYS A 177 -25.23 -2.96 0.37
CA LYS A 177 -25.94 -4.15 0.89
C LYS A 177 -26.77 -4.88 -0.17
N SER A 178 -27.20 -4.19 -1.23
CA SER A 178 -28.05 -4.74 -2.30
C SER A 178 -27.32 -4.83 -3.64
N ALA A 179 -26.00 -5.05 -3.60
CA ALA A 179 -25.17 -5.05 -4.80
C ALA A 179 -25.41 -6.29 -5.69
N SER A 180 -25.69 -6.04 -6.96
CA SER A 180 -25.76 -7.02 -8.04
C SER A 180 -24.38 -7.50 -8.48
N ALA A 181 -24.33 -8.56 -9.30
CA ALA A 181 -23.10 -9.01 -9.94
C ALA A 181 -22.46 -7.90 -10.81
N ASP A 182 -23.30 -7.11 -11.50
CA ASP A 182 -22.84 -6.01 -12.35
C ASP A 182 -22.19 -4.88 -11.54
N ASP A 183 -22.68 -4.61 -10.32
CA ASP A 183 -22.05 -3.64 -9.41
C ASP A 183 -20.63 -4.07 -9.03
N TRP A 184 -20.43 -5.37 -8.79
CA TRP A 184 -19.11 -5.93 -8.50
C TRP A 184 -18.18 -5.87 -9.72
N ILE A 185 -18.70 -6.13 -10.91
CA ILE A 185 -17.96 -6.00 -12.18
C ILE A 185 -17.57 -4.55 -12.42
N ALA A 186 -18.50 -3.61 -12.25
CA ALA A 186 -18.28 -2.16 -12.40
C ALA A 186 -17.22 -1.65 -11.41
N HIS A 187 -17.27 -2.15 -10.17
CA HIS A 187 -16.25 -1.91 -9.16
C HIS A 187 -14.88 -2.41 -9.59
N GLY A 188 -14.80 -3.57 -10.26
CA GLY A 188 -13.54 -4.12 -10.78
C GLY A 188 -12.44 -4.21 -9.72
N TYR A 189 -12.84 -4.45 -8.46
CA TYR A 189 -11.94 -4.38 -7.32
C TYR A 189 -10.95 -5.55 -7.34
N ASN A 190 -9.67 -5.23 -7.24
CA ASN A 190 -8.61 -6.21 -7.12
C ASN A 190 -7.84 -6.00 -5.81
N ARG A 191 -7.94 -6.97 -4.90
CA ARG A 191 -7.32 -6.91 -3.57
C ARG A 191 -5.79 -6.80 -3.63
N GLN A 192 -5.15 -7.44 -4.62
CA GLN A 192 -3.71 -7.38 -4.81
C GLN A 192 -3.28 -5.95 -5.19
N ARG A 193 -3.95 -5.33 -6.16
CA ARG A 193 -3.72 -3.92 -6.54
C ARG A 193 -3.93 -2.96 -5.38
N ARG A 194 -5.01 -3.17 -4.62
CA ARG A 194 -5.30 -2.37 -3.43
C ARG A 194 -4.23 -2.50 -2.35
N SER A 195 -3.65 -3.69 -2.19
CA SER A 195 -2.62 -3.95 -1.18
C SER A 195 -1.35 -3.12 -1.43
N VAL A 196 -0.99 -2.87 -2.69
CA VAL A 196 0.20 -2.09 -3.04
C VAL A 196 0.06 -0.65 -2.55
N SER A 197 -1.05 0.01 -2.87
CA SER A 197 -1.32 1.38 -2.41
C SER A 197 -1.51 1.45 -0.89
N TRP A 198 -2.10 0.41 -0.27
CA TRP A 198 -2.26 0.32 1.18
C TRP A 198 -0.91 0.30 1.91
N ASN A 199 0.04 -0.48 1.41
CA ASN A 199 1.38 -0.58 2.00
C ASN A 199 2.14 0.73 1.86
N MET A 200 2.06 1.40 0.71
CA MET A 200 2.63 2.74 0.51
C MET A 200 2.04 3.74 1.52
N ARG A 201 0.71 3.77 1.67
CA ARG A 201 0.02 4.68 2.59
C ARG A 201 0.54 4.57 4.03
N ALA A 202 0.84 3.37 4.49
CA ALA A 202 1.33 3.13 5.84
C ALA A 202 2.63 3.89 6.13
N ASN A 203 3.48 4.07 5.12
CA ASN A 203 4.82 4.67 5.25
C ASN A 203 4.79 6.20 5.21
N ILE A 204 3.89 6.81 4.42
CA ILE A 204 3.84 8.28 4.25
C ILE A 204 3.23 9.03 5.43
N ILE A 205 2.43 8.34 6.27
CA ILE A 205 1.86 8.91 7.50
C ILE A 205 2.73 8.52 8.71
N GLY A 206 3.22 7.27 8.76
CA GLY A 206 4.07 6.72 9.83
C GLY A 206 3.41 5.51 10.51
N ALA A 207 3.90 4.30 10.19
CA ALA A 207 3.47 3.01 10.76
C ALA A 207 1.96 2.74 10.64
N GLN A 208 1.44 2.57 9.43
CA GLN A 208 0.01 2.32 9.17
C GLN A 208 -0.93 3.48 9.57
N GLY A 209 -0.38 4.69 9.67
CA GLY A 209 -1.12 5.82 10.20
C GLY A 209 -1.35 5.67 11.69
N MET A 210 -0.34 5.23 12.44
CA MET A 210 -0.28 5.30 13.90
C MET A 210 0.36 6.60 14.39
N TRP A 211 1.12 7.28 13.53
CA TRP A 211 1.57 8.64 13.81
C TRP A 211 0.38 9.59 14.04
N ARG A 212 0.49 10.44 15.07
CA ARG A 212 -0.51 11.43 15.47
C ARG A 212 0.21 12.73 15.84
N PRO A 213 -0.38 13.90 15.53
CA PRO A 213 0.12 15.17 16.01
C PRO A 213 -0.06 15.27 17.53
N ILE A 214 0.61 16.25 18.13
CA ILE A 214 0.35 16.65 19.52
C ILE A 214 -1.10 17.15 19.60
N PHE A 215 -1.77 16.89 20.72
CA PHE A 215 -3.16 17.29 20.90
C PHE A 215 -3.32 18.80 20.77
N GLY A 216 -4.25 19.25 19.91
CA GLY A 216 -4.49 20.68 19.65
C GLY A 216 -3.43 21.38 18.78
N GLU A 217 -2.41 20.66 18.31
CA GLU A 217 -1.32 21.25 17.52
C GLU A 217 -1.80 21.88 16.21
N ASN A 218 -1.28 23.07 15.89
CA ASN A 218 -1.43 23.64 14.55
C ASN A 218 -0.46 22.96 13.58
N VAL A 219 -0.92 21.87 12.98
CA VAL A 219 -0.11 21.04 12.07
C VAL A 219 0.41 21.80 10.84
N ARG A 220 -0.20 22.91 10.43
CA ARG A 220 0.28 23.74 9.31
C ARG A 220 1.46 24.62 9.68
N ALA A 221 1.58 24.99 10.96
CA ALA A 221 2.71 25.75 11.47
C ALA A 221 3.93 24.85 11.77
N ASN A 222 3.74 23.53 11.85
CA ASN A 222 4.83 22.60 12.08
C ASN A 222 5.53 22.20 10.76
N HIS A 223 6.71 22.77 10.54
CA HIS A 223 7.56 22.53 9.38
C HIS A 223 8.26 21.15 9.38
N ASP A 224 8.31 20.46 10.52
CA ASP A 224 8.86 19.11 10.60
C ASP A 224 7.90 18.07 10.03
N LEU A 225 6.60 18.38 9.91
CA LEU A 225 5.59 17.48 9.37
C LEU A 225 5.61 17.46 7.84
N THR A 226 5.43 16.27 7.25
CA THR A 226 5.22 16.20 5.81
C THR A 226 3.86 16.76 5.44
N LEU A 227 3.70 17.23 4.20
CA LEU A 227 2.40 17.57 3.63
C LEU A 227 1.35 16.46 3.87
N TYR A 228 1.73 15.19 3.70
CA TYR A 228 0.79 14.07 3.86
C TYR A 228 0.39 13.84 5.32
N GLN A 229 1.28 14.08 6.27
CA GLN A 229 0.99 14.06 7.70
C GLN A 229 0.05 15.20 8.11
N GLN A 230 0.32 16.42 7.63
CA GLN A 230 -0.55 17.58 7.85
C GLN A 230 -1.97 17.32 7.31
N VAL A 231 -2.08 16.91 6.05
CA VAL A 231 -3.36 16.60 5.40
C VAL A 231 -4.07 15.45 6.12
N PHE A 232 -3.35 14.43 6.58
CA PHE A 232 -3.95 13.35 7.36
C PHE A 232 -4.59 13.88 8.65
N ALA A 233 -3.89 14.68 9.45
CA ALA A 233 -4.39 15.22 10.70
C ALA A 233 -5.62 16.13 10.49
N GLU A 234 -5.55 17.05 9.53
CA GLU A 234 -6.67 17.93 9.18
C GLU A 234 -7.91 17.14 8.74
N ARG A 235 -7.72 16.12 7.88
CA ARG A 235 -8.81 15.27 7.43
C ARG A 235 -9.35 14.41 8.57
N ALA A 236 -8.51 13.95 9.49
CA ALA A 236 -8.96 13.22 10.67
C ALA A 236 -9.87 14.08 11.55
N ARG A 237 -9.44 15.31 11.88
CA ARG A 237 -10.25 16.30 12.62
C ARG A 237 -11.57 16.61 11.91
N MET A 238 -11.53 16.85 10.59
CA MET A 238 -12.74 17.10 9.78
C MET A 238 -13.70 15.90 9.80
N TYR A 239 -13.20 14.67 9.65
CA TYR A 239 -14.04 13.48 9.65
C TYR A 239 -14.58 13.13 11.04
N ALA A 240 -13.83 13.44 12.10
CA ALA A 240 -14.28 13.33 13.48
C ALA A 240 -15.51 14.23 13.71
N GLY A 241 -15.44 15.51 13.34
CA GLY A 241 -16.58 16.43 13.41
C GLY A 241 -17.77 16.00 12.54
N ARG A 242 -17.53 15.52 11.31
CA ARG A 242 -18.62 15.01 10.45
C ARG A 242 -19.31 13.74 10.95
N LEU A 243 -18.62 12.95 11.76
CA LEU A 243 -19.16 11.71 12.32
C LEU A 243 -19.62 11.88 13.76
N ASP A 244 -19.54 13.09 14.30
CA ASP A 244 -19.84 13.42 15.69
C ASP A 244 -19.07 12.52 16.68
N VAL A 245 -17.78 12.29 16.39
CA VAL A 245 -16.88 11.53 17.25
C VAL A 245 -15.81 12.47 17.79
N PRO A 246 -15.59 12.56 19.11
CA PRO A 246 -14.60 13.46 19.67
C PRO A 246 -13.17 13.06 19.28
N VAL A 247 -12.31 14.07 19.09
CA VAL A 247 -10.87 13.89 19.09
C VAL A 247 -10.42 13.92 20.55
N ALA A 248 -9.86 12.82 21.04
CA ALA A 248 -9.40 12.72 22.43
C ALA A 248 -7.89 12.91 22.52
N GLU A 249 -7.43 13.33 23.70
CA GLU A 249 -6.01 13.32 24.04
C GLU A 249 -5.62 11.93 24.57
N SER A 250 -4.53 11.38 24.04
CA SER A 250 -3.96 10.12 24.53
C SER A 250 -3.03 10.34 25.72
N ALA A 251 -2.71 9.27 26.45
CA ALA A 251 -1.73 9.29 27.54
C ALA A 251 -0.32 9.81 27.15
N LYS A 252 -0.02 9.93 25.85
CA LYS A 252 1.24 10.48 25.32
C LYS A 252 1.12 11.93 24.84
N GLY A 253 0.03 12.63 25.18
CA GLY A 253 -0.26 14.00 24.76
C GLY A 253 -0.56 14.14 23.26
N LYS A 254 -0.89 13.04 22.58
CA LYS A 254 -1.18 13.02 21.13
C LYS A 254 -2.66 12.91 20.86
N GLU A 255 -3.09 13.38 19.69
CA GLU A 255 -4.45 13.15 19.22
C GLU A 255 -4.76 11.65 19.08
N SER A 256 -5.97 11.27 19.49
CA SER A 256 -6.54 9.95 19.32
C SER A 256 -7.83 10.07 18.50
N TYR A 257 -7.99 9.17 17.53
CA TYR A 257 -9.16 9.14 16.67
C TYR A 257 -9.71 7.73 16.60
N SER A 258 -11.02 7.60 16.35
CA SER A 258 -11.62 6.30 16.05
C SER A 258 -11.05 5.70 14.77
N GLU A 259 -11.08 4.37 14.67
CA GLU A 259 -10.53 3.66 13.52
C GLU A 259 -11.17 4.09 12.19
N HIS A 260 -12.48 4.36 12.20
CA HIS A 260 -13.20 4.83 11.01
C HIS A 260 -12.71 6.19 10.51
N VAL A 261 -12.41 7.12 11.42
CA VAL A 261 -11.82 8.43 11.11
C VAL A 261 -10.44 8.26 10.50
N VAL A 262 -9.58 7.45 11.13
CA VAL A 262 -8.21 7.16 10.65
C VAL A 262 -8.24 6.58 9.23
N ARG A 263 -9.08 5.57 8.98
CA ARG A 263 -9.18 4.91 7.67
C ARG A 263 -9.63 5.89 6.57
N ARG A 264 -10.57 6.80 6.86
CA ARG A 264 -11.04 7.83 5.91
C ARG A 264 -9.96 8.89 5.64
N ALA A 265 -9.33 9.42 6.68
CA ALA A 265 -8.25 10.40 6.57
C ALA A 265 -7.04 9.84 5.80
N ALA A 266 -6.61 8.62 6.14
CA ALA A 266 -5.48 7.97 5.49
C ALA A 266 -5.76 7.69 4.01
N ARG A 267 -6.99 7.30 3.63
CA ARG A 267 -7.37 7.14 2.21
C ARG A 267 -7.30 8.47 1.46
N TYR A 268 -7.59 9.59 2.10
CA TYR A 268 -7.46 10.90 1.46
C TYR A 268 -5.99 11.24 1.18
N ALA A 269 -5.11 11.11 2.19
CA ALA A 269 -3.67 11.34 2.02
C ALA A 269 -3.06 10.42 0.95
N GLU A 270 -3.50 9.16 0.90
CA GLU A 270 -3.15 8.19 -0.14
C GLU A 270 -3.54 8.66 -1.54
N LYS A 271 -4.80 9.09 -1.73
CA LYS A 271 -5.27 9.62 -3.02
C LYS A 271 -4.49 10.87 -3.44
N LEU A 272 -4.15 11.74 -2.48
CA LEU A 272 -3.37 12.94 -2.74
C LEU A 272 -1.95 12.62 -3.23
N LEU A 273 -1.26 11.66 -2.59
CA LEU A 273 0.05 11.21 -3.07
C LEU A 273 -0.01 10.66 -4.50
N ILE A 274 -1.01 9.83 -4.81
CA ILE A 274 -1.19 9.30 -6.17
C ILE A 274 -1.50 10.42 -7.17
N LYS A 275 -2.23 11.48 -6.75
CA LYS A 275 -2.42 12.67 -7.58
C LYS A 275 -1.10 13.37 -7.88
N HIS A 276 -0.28 13.63 -6.86
CA HIS A 276 1.02 14.28 -7.08
C HIS A 276 1.94 13.42 -7.94
N LEU A 277 1.95 12.10 -7.72
CA LEU A 277 2.70 11.17 -8.56
C LEU A 277 2.25 11.24 -10.03
N TYR A 278 0.94 11.25 -10.30
CA TYR A 278 0.42 11.37 -11.66
C TYR A 278 0.83 12.69 -12.34
N LEU A 279 0.74 13.80 -11.61
CA LEU A 279 1.11 15.13 -12.13
C LEU A 279 2.62 15.21 -12.42
N GLU A 280 3.45 14.81 -11.46
CA GLU A 280 4.90 14.85 -11.61
C GLU A 280 5.40 13.86 -12.67
N TRP A 281 4.78 12.69 -12.79
CA TRP A 281 5.08 11.73 -13.86
C TRP A 281 4.97 12.39 -15.23
N ARG A 282 3.82 13.01 -15.52
CA ARG A 282 3.59 13.68 -16.80
C ARG A 282 4.48 14.91 -16.99
N ARG A 283 4.76 15.66 -15.92
CA ARG A 283 5.66 16.82 -15.94
C ARG A 283 7.09 16.43 -16.33
N THR A 284 7.59 15.33 -15.79
CA THR A 284 8.98 14.88 -16.01
C THR A 284 9.17 14.08 -17.29
N ALA A 285 8.12 13.46 -17.83
CA ALA A 285 8.21 12.69 -19.07
C ALA A 285 8.18 13.57 -20.34
N ASN A 286 7.69 14.80 -20.22
CA ASN A 286 7.62 15.77 -21.32
C ASN A 286 8.82 16.75 -21.32
N ARG A 287 9.85 16.49 -20.51
CA ARG A 287 11.10 17.26 -20.42
C ARG A 287 12.25 16.39 -20.88
#